data_AF-A0A8H3EC49-F1
#
_entry.id   AF-A0A8H3EC49-F1
#
_cell.length_a   1.000
_cell.length_b   1.000
_cell.length_c   1.000
_cell.angle_alpha   90.00
_cell.angle_beta   90.00
_cell.angle_gamma   90.00
#
_symmetry.space_group_name_H-M   'P 1'
#
loop_
_entity.id
_entity.type
_entity.pdbx_description
1 polymer ?
#
loop_
_entity_poly.entity_id
_entity_poly.type
_entity_poly.pdbx_seq_one_letter_code
_entity_poly.pdbx_strand_id
1 'polypeptide(L)'
;MWYAGKMTRFGPGKSHDSGPWRGPHPVLTRSFLATMTTPLPPLGNLFQGVKAVRMAYERILPLENESEHPILIRILGWMLIHAPNDAGRTNLARDINQCLHNAPIFDLGRRYFHYFIKYFRTVANKPTPTPSDHSSHPSMDTVQDSILATLQQ
;
A
#
# COMPACT_ATOMS: atom_id res chain seq x y z
N MET A 1 49.64 -23.70 -28.35
CA MET A 1 50.36 -23.51 -27.07
C MET A 1 49.30 -23.16 -26.03
N TRP A 2 48.78 -24.13 -25.26
CA TRP A 2 49.24 -24.52 -23.89
C TRP A 2 49.41 -23.27 -23.00
N TYR A 3 48.62 -23.05 -21.94
CA TYR A 3 48.57 -23.92 -20.76
C TYR A 3 47.20 -23.98 -20.04
N ALA A 4 46.96 -25.15 -19.45
CA ALA A 4 45.92 -25.47 -18.49
C ALA A 4 46.37 -25.16 -17.04
N GLY A 5 45.42 -24.99 -16.12
CA GLY A 5 45.65 -24.97 -14.67
C GLY A 5 44.42 -25.44 -13.89
N LYS A 6 44.53 -26.61 -13.26
CA LYS A 6 43.49 -27.41 -12.58
C LYS A 6 43.39 -27.12 -11.07
N MET A 7 42.15 -27.10 -10.54
CA MET A 7 41.63 -27.92 -9.42
C MET A 7 42.24 -27.73 -8.00
N THR A 8 41.49 -27.33 -6.95
CA THR A 8 40.68 -28.16 -6.00
C THR A 8 40.31 -27.22 -4.82
N ARG A 9 39.14 -27.28 -4.15
CA ARG A 9 38.71 -28.31 -3.19
C ARG A 9 37.21 -28.12 -2.89
N PHE A 10 36.43 -29.17 -3.11
CA PHE A 10 35.07 -29.32 -2.59
C PHE A 10 35.17 -30.00 -1.21
N GLY A 11 34.51 -29.43 -0.20
CA GLY A 11 34.22 -30.07 1.08
C GLY A 11 32.72 -29.92 1.36
N PRO A 12 31.99 -30.99 1.71
CA PRO A 12 30.56 -30.94 1.94
C PRO A 12 30.24 -30.67 3.42
N GLY A 13 29.46 -29.62 3.70
CA GLY A 13 28.81 -29.39 4.99
C GLY A 13 27.31 -29.35 4.80
N LYS A 14 26.65 -30.48 5.06
CA LYS A 14 25.18 -30.61 5.13
C LYS A 14 24.71 -30.14 6.51
N SER A 15 23.59 -29.41 6.55
CA SER A 15 22.40 -29.64 7.40
C SER A 15 21.63 -28.32 7.53
N HIS A 16 20.51 -28.16 6.85
CA HIS A 16 19.15 -28.59 7.21
C HIS A 16 18.39 -27.50 7.98
N ASP A 17 17.13 -27.36 7.59
CA ASP A 17 16.02 -26.78 8.33
C ASP A 17 15.81 -25.26 8.37
N SER A 18 15.04 -24.85 7.35
CA SER A 18 13.70 -24.29 7.51
C SER A 18 13.50 -23.12 8.48
N GLY A 19 13.33 -21.94 7.91
CA GLY A 19 12.59 -20.84 8.51
C GLY A 19 11.88 -20.03 7.42
N PRO A 20 10.54 -20.03 7.37
CA PRO A 20 9.77 -19.23 6.41
C PRO A 20 9.74 -17.76 6.87
N TRP A 21 9.18 -16.89 6.04
CA TRP A 21 9.00 -15.44 6.24
C TRP A 21 10.10 -14.54 5.64
N ARG A 22 10.36 -14.72 4.34
CA ARG A 22 10.49 -13.55 3.44
C ARG A 22 9.09 -13.06 3.04
N GLY A 23 8.39 -12.46 3.99
CA GLY A 23 7.22 -11.63 3.69
C GLY A 23 7.69 -10.19 3.43
N PRO A 24 7.16 -9.49 2.42
CA PRO A 24 7.47 -8.07 2.26
C PRO A 24 6.89 -7.29 3.45
N HIS A 25 7.74 -6.62 4.23
CA HIS A 25 7.33 -5.59 5.18
C HIS A 25 6.51 -4.51 4.46
N PRO A 26 5.53 -3.87 5.12
CA PRO A 26 4.67 -2.87 4.51
C PRO A 26 5.38 -1.52 4.41
N VAL A 27 6.54 -1.49 3.77
CA VAL A 27 6.97 -0.29 3.05
C VAL A 27 6.12 -0.32 1.80
N LEU A 28 5.32 0.72 1.55
CA LEU A 28 4.53 0.88 0.32
C LEU A 28 5.39 0.48 -0.87
N THR A 29 5.21 -0.76 -1.30
CA THR A 29 6.00 -1.35 -2.36
C THR A 29 5.70 -0.55 -3.61
N ARG A 30 6.62 -0.61 -4.57
CA ARG A 30 6.43 -0.19 -5.97
C ARG A 30 5.01 -0.45 -6.52
N SER A 31 4.34 -1.48 -5.99
CA SER A 31 2.93 -1.85 -6.10
C SER A 31 1.91 -0.72 -5.91
N PHE A 32 2.01 0.13 -4.89
CA PHE A 32 0.97 1.14 -4.60
C PHE A 32 1.04 2.36 -5.55
N LEU A 33 2.24 2.65 -6.07
CA LEU A 33 2.40 3.61 -7.17
C LEU A 33 2.00 2.99 -8.52
N ALA A 34 2.21 1.68 -8.70
CA ALA A 34 1.80 0.95 -9.91
C ALA A 34 0.28 0.77 -10.04
N THR A 35 -0.45 0.59 -8.93
CA THR A 35 -1.93 0.56 -8.95
C THR A 35 -2.51 1.88 -9.44
N MET A 36 -1.88 3.01 -9.15
CA MET A 36 -2.33 4.32 -9.61
C MET A 36 -2.07 4.59 -11.11
N THR A 37 -1.18 3.83 -11.75
CA THR A 37 -1.09 3.79 -13.23
C THR A 37 -2.09 2.82 -13.86
N THR A 38 -2.73 1.97 -13.05
CA THR A 38 -3.74 1.02 -13.50
C THR A 38 -5.08 1.72 -13.67
N PRO A 39 -5.78 1.51 -14.80
CA PRO A 39 -7.12 2.04 -15.01
C PRO A 39 -8.11 1.56 -13.94
N LEU A 40 -9.17 2.34 -13.72
CA LEU A 40 -10.23 1.91 -12.81
C LEU A 40 -10.95 0.66 -13.35
N PRO A 41 -11.24 -0.35 -12.51
CA PRO A 41 -12.03 -1.48 -12.95
C PRO A 41 -13.45 -1.04 -13.31
N PRO A 42 -14.12 -1.73 -14.26
CA PRO A 42 -15.49 -1.43 -14.63
C PRO A 42 -16.44 -1.68 -13.45
N LEU A 43 -17.59 -0.99 -13.44
CA LEU A 43 -18.52 -0.98 -12.31
C LEU A 43 -19.03 -2.38 -11.92
N GLY A 44 -19.38 -3.25 -12.87
CA GLY A 44 -19.80 -4.64 -12.65
C GLY A 44 -20.64 -4.85 -11.36
N ASN A 45 -20.21 -5.83 -10.55
CA ASN A 45 -20.77 -6.13 -9.23
C ASN A 45 -20.12 -5.32 -8.09
N LEU A 46 -19.26 -4.35 -8.41
CA LEU A 46 -18.57 -3.53 -7.43
C LEU A 46 -19.58 -2.70 -6.61
N PHE A 47 -19.43 -2.71 -5.29
CA PHE A 47 -20.32 -2.00 -4.35
C PHE A 47 -21.79 -2.41 -4.42
N GLN A 48 -22.08 -3.65 -4.81
CA GLN A 48 -23.45 -4.20 -4.72
C GLN A 48 -23.95 -4.10 -3.27
N GLY A 49 -25.15 -3.55 -3.10
CA GLY A 49 -25.74 -3.30 -1.77
C GLY A 49 -25.33 -1.97 -1.11
N VAL A 50 -24.36 -1.23 -1.64
CA VAL A 50 -23.91 0.05 -1.06
C VAL A 50 -24.14 1.22 -2.03
N LYS A 51 -25.41 1.67 -2.11
CA LYS A 51 -25.89 2.61 -3.15
C LYS A 51 -25.06 3.89 -3.24
N ALA A 52 -24.73 4.53 -2.11
CA ALA A 52 -23.98 5.79 -2.10
C ALA A 52 -22.58 5.65 -2.71
N VAL A 53 -21.87 4.56 -2.37
CA VAL A 53 -20.53 4.26 -2.87
C VAL A 53 -20.58 3.89 -4.35
N ARG A 54 -21.60 3.10 -4.75
CA ARG A 54 -21.81 2.73 -6.15
C ARG A 54 -22.07 3.96 -7.03
N MET A 55 -22.95 4.87 -6.60
CA MET A 55 -23.22 6.13 -7.31
C MET A 55 -21.96 7.00 -7.43
N ALA A 56 -21.17 7.10 -6.36
CA ALA A 56 -19.93 7.87 -6.40
C ALA A 56 -18.94 7.28 -7.41
N TYR A 57 -18.79 5.94 -7.42
CA TYR A 57 -17.89 5.27 -8.34
C TYR A 57 -18.35 5.38 -9.80
N GLU A 58 -19.64 5.19 -10.06
CA GLU A 58 -20.25 5.38 -11.38
C GLU A 58 -20.03 6.79 -11.91
N ARG A 59 -20.11 7.80 -11.04
CA ARG A 59 -19.89 9.21 -11.39
C ARG A 59 -18.45 9.51 -11.82
N ILE A 60 -17.46 8.91 -11.18
CA ILE A 60 -16.04 9.20 -11.47
C ILE A 60 -15.48 8.34 -12.61
N LEU A 61 -16.09 7.18 -12.90
CA LEU A 61 -15.60 6.25 -13.91
C LEU A 61 -15.43 6.87 -15.32
N PRO A 62 -16.39 7.61 -15.90
CA PRO A 62 -16.19 8.24 -17.20
C PRO A 62 -15.13 9.36 -17.17
N LEU A 63 -15.00 10.04 -16.02
CA LEU A 63 -14.06 11.17 -15.86
C LEU A 63 -12.60 10.74 -15.96
N GLU A 64 -12.30 9.46 -15.74
CA GLU A 64 -10.94 8.95 -15.90
C GLU A 64 -10.42 9.18 -17.32
N ASN A 65 -11.26 8.98 -18.33
CA ASN A 65 -10.89 9.11 -19.74
C ASN A 65 -11.02 10.55 -20.26
N GLU A 66 -11.88 11.36 -19.63
CA GLU A 66 -12.09 12.77 -20.00
C GLU A 66 -11.04 13.71 -19.39
N SER A 67 -10.32 13.26 -18.36
CA SER A 67 -9.36 14.09 -17.64
C SER A 67 -8.00 14.15 -18.32
N GLU A 68 -7.41 15.35 -18.38
CA GLU A 68 -5.97 15.53 -18.66
C GLU A 68 -5.08 14.86 -17.60
N HIS A 69 -5.62 14.61 -16.41
CA HIS A 69 -4.92 14.01 -15.27
C HIS A 69 -5.71 12.83 -14.68
N PRO A 70 -5.76 11.68 -15.38
CA PRO A 70 -6.51 10.49 -14.94
C PRO A 70 -6.13 10.00 -13.54
N ILE A 71 -4.89 10.26 -13.12
CA ILE A 71 -4.36 9.95 -11.78
C ILE A 71 -5.21 10.52 -10.64
N LEU A 72 -5.81 11.70 -10.83
CA LEU A 72 -6.66 12.35 -9.82
C LEU A 72 -8.01 11.65 -9.66
N ILE A 73 -8.50 11.02 -10.72
CA ILE A 73 -9.72 10.21 -10.69
C ILE A 73 -9.42 8.82 -10.14
N ARG A 74 -8.31 8.22 -10.58
CA ARG A 74 -7.86 6.91 -10.11
C ARG A 74 -7.67 6.87 -8.62
N ILE A 75 -7.07 7.91 -8.01
CA ILE A 75 -6.89 7.91 -6.55
C ILE A 75 -8.24 7.86 -5.82
N LEU A 76 -9.26 8.57 -6.31
CA LEU A 76 -10.60 8.52 -5.72
C LEU A 76 -11.22 7.12 -5.86
N GLY A 77 -11.15 6.52 -7.05
CA GLY A 77 -11.71 5.18 -7.28
C GLY A 77 -10.99 4.09 -6.47
N TRP A 78 -9.65 4.12 -6.42
CA TRP A 78 -8.88 3.18 -5.61
C TRP A 78 -9.12 3.37 -4.11
N MET A 79 -9.33 4.60 -3.65
CA MET A 79 -9.74 4.86 -2.27
C MET A 79 -11.14 4.30 -1.97
N LEU A 80 -12.10 4.37 -2.91
CA LEU A 80 -13.41 3.73 -2.71
C LEU A 80 -13.31 2.20 -2.64
N ILE A 81 -12.40 1.59 -3.41
CA ILE A 81 -12.18 0.13 -3.44
C ILE A 81 -11.47 -0.34 -2.16
N HIS A 82 -10.36 0.30 -1.82
CA HIS A 82 -9.43 -0.13 -0.77
C HIS A 82 -9.50 0.71 0.51
N ALA A 83 -10.57 1.49 0.71
CA ALA A 83 -10.76 2.24 1.96
C ALA A 83 -10.55 1.30 3.18
N PRO A 84 -9.70 1.69 4.14
CA PRO A 84 -9.37 0.84 5.28
C PRO A 84 -10.55 0.66 6.25
N ASN A 85 -11.55 1.53 6.18
CA ASN A 85 -12.79 1.42 6.94
C ASN A 85 -13.98 2.00 6.16
N ASP A 86 -15.18 1.56 6.53
CA ASP A 86 -16.41 1.93 5.83
C ASP A 86 -16.82 3.39 6.07
N ALA A 87 -16.46 3.97 7.21
CA ALA A 87 -16.70 5.38 7.48
C ALA A 87 -15.95 6.28 6.48
N GLY A 88 -14.67 5.99 6.24
CA GLY A 88 -13.83 6.67 5.26
C GLY A 88 -14.35 6.49 3.84
N ARG A 89 -14.76 5.27 3.48
CA ARG A 89 -15.40 4.98 2.18
C ARG A 89 -16.68 5.79 1.97
N THR A 90 -17.52 5.83 3.00
CA THR A 90 -18.82 6.52 2.97
C THR A 90 -18.63 8.03 2.91
N ASN A 91 -17.70 8.58 3.70
CA ASN A 91 -17.36 10.00 3.66
C ASN A 91 -16.85 10.41 2.27
N LEU A 92 -15.93 9.64 1.70
CA LEU A 92 -15.43 9.89 0.35
C LEU A 92 -16.55 9.83 -0.70
N ALA A 93 -17.40 8.81 -0.64
CA ALA A 93 -18.53 8.68 -1.55
C ALA A 93 -19.49 9.87 -1.44
N ARG A 94 -19.77 10.33 -0.22
CA ARG A 94 -20.58 11.53 0.03
C ARG A 94 -19.93 12.76 -0.59
N ASP A 95 -18.64 12.99 -0.36
CA ASP A 95 -17.92 14.15 -0.88
C ASP A 95 -17.96 14.19 -2.43
N ILE A 96 -17.80 13.03 -3.07
CA ILE A 96 -17.94 12.89 -4.53
C ILE A 96 -19.37 13.20 -4.98
N ASN A 97 -20.37 12.62 -4.31
CA ASN A 97 -21.77 12.79 -4.69
C ASN A 97 -22.27 14.22 -4.49
N GLN A 98 -21.73 14.96 -3.51
CA GLN A 98 -22.07 16.35 -3.24
C GLN A 98 -21.48 17.34 -4.25
N CYS A 99 -20.48 16.94 -5.04
CA CYS A 99 -19.98 17.77 -6.12
C CYS A 99 -21.10 18.01 -7.14
N LEU A 100 -21.39 19.26 -7.50
CA LEU A 100 -22.44 19.54 -8.49
C LEU A 100 -21.93 19.30 -9.92
N HIS A 101 -20.66 19.64 -10.17
CA HIS A 101 -20.00 19.53 -11.46
C HIS A 101 -18.71 18.71 -11.36
N ASN A 102 -18.08 18.42 -12.50
CA ASN A 102 -16.87 17.61 -12.57
C ASN A 102 -15.64 18.35 -12.00
N ALA A 103 -15.58 19.69 -12.11
CA ALA A 103 -14.45 20.48 -11.61
C ALA A 103 -14.15 20.24 -10.11
N PRO A 104 -15.13 20.33 -9.18
CA PRO A 104 -14.92 19.98 -7.78
C PRO A 104 -14.43 18.55 -7.51
N ILE A 105 -14.76 17.59 -8.38
CA ILE A 105 -14.28 16.20 -8.26
C ILE A 105 -12.77 16.15 -8.53
N PHE A 106 -12.28 16.89 -9.53
CA PHE A 106 -10.85 16.99 -9.79
C PHE A 106 -10.09 17.68 -8.64
N ASP A 107 -10.67 18.70 -8.04
CA ASP A 107 -10.10 19.36 -6.85
C ASP A 107 -10.05 18.43 -5.64
N LEU A 108 -11.09 17.61 -5.45
CA LEU A 108 -11.10 16.56 -4.43
C LEU A 108 -9.98 15.54 -4.67
N GLY A 109 -9.83 15.06 -5.91
CA GLY A 109 -8.74 14.18 -6.32
C GLY A 109 -7.36 14.79 -6.06
N ARG A 110 -7.19 16.08 -6.38
CA ARG A 110 -5.94 16.83 -6.13
C ARG A 110 -5.60 16.91 -4.64
N ARG A 111 -6.59 17.19 -3.78
CA ARG A 111 -6.40 17.23 -2.32
C ARG A 111 -5.94 15.88 -1.79
N TYR A 112 -6.60 14.79 -2.16
CA TYR A 112 -6.20 13.46 -1.71
C TYR A 112 -4.86 13.01 -2.28
N PHE A 113 -4.56 13.34 -3.54
CA PHE A 113 -3.25 13.08 -4.13
C PHE A 113 -2.14 13.80 -3.35
N HIS A 114 -2.35 15.07 -3.02
CA HIS A 114 -1.38 15.82 -2.23
C HIS A 114 -1.25 15.25 -0.81
N TYR A 115 -2.36 14.92 -0.16
CA TYR A 115 -2.34 14.45 1.21
C TYR A 115 -1.65 13.09 1.34
N PHE A 116 -2.04 12.11 0.53
CA PHE A 116 -1.49 10.76 0.67
C PHE A 116 -0.18 10.59 -0.10
N ILE A 117 -0.17 10.89 -1.40
CA ILE A 117 0.96 10.51 -2.24
C ILE A 117 2.18 11.39 -1.98
N LYS A 118 1.97 12.70 -1.80
CA LYS A 118 3.09 13.58 -1.48
C LYS A 118 3.65 13.25 -0.09
N TYR A 119 2.79 13.00 0.89
CA TYR A 119 3.22 12.62 2.24
C TYR A 119 3.99 11.30 2.26
N PHE A 120 3.46 10.25 1.64
CA PHE A 120 4.15 8.96 1.62
C PHE A 120 5.45 9.02 0.83
N ARG A 121 5.52 9.82 -0.25
CA ARG A 121 6.79 10.07 -0.95
C ARG A 121 7.80 10.80 -0.08
N THR A 122 7.38 11.84 0.65
CA THR A 122 8.29 12.55 1.56
C THR A 122 8.73 11.69 2.73
N VAL A 123 7.90 10.79 3.24
CA VAL A 123 8.29 9.85 4.30
C VAL A 123 9.21 8.75 3.75
N ALA A 124 8.88 8.15 2.61
CA ALA A 124 9.66 7.06 2.01
C ALA A 124 11.06 7.51 1.56
N ASN A 125 11.20 8.78 1.16
CA ASN A 125 12.49 9.34 0.73
C ASN A 125 13.34 9.84 1.91
N LYS A 126 12.83 9.81 3.15
CA LYS A 126 13.65 10.13 4.32
C LYS A 126 14.54 8.92 4.67
N PRO A 127 15.83 9.13 4.98
CA PRO A 127 16.66 8.09 5.53
C PRO A 127 15.97 7.49 6.75
N THR A 128 15.91 6.16 6.83
CA THR A 128 15.49 5.47 8.05
C THR A 128 16.37 6.00 9.19
N PRO A 129 15.79 6.46 10.32
CA PRO A 129 16.60 6.85 11.46
C PRO A 129 17.55 5.71 11.80
N THR A 130 18.83 6.02 12.01
CA THR A 130 19.78 5.04 12.50
C THR A 130 19.16 4.34 13.72
N PRO A 131 19.12 3.00 13.75
CA PRO A 131 18.64 2.27 14.92
C PRO A 131 19.34 2.82 16.15
N SER A 132 18.59 3.18 17.20
CA SER A 132 19.20 3.65 18.43
C SER A 132 19.77 2.44 19.18
N ASP A 133 21.07 2.43 19.45
CA ASP A 133 21.74 1.47 20.34
C ASP A 133 21.39 1.70 21.84
N HIS A 134 20.22 2.29 22.12
CA HIS A 134 19.78 2.49 23.49
C HIS A 134 19.35 1.16 24.09
N SER A 135 20.17 0.66 25.02
CA SER A 135 19.95 -0.49 25.92
C SER A 135 18.58 -0.49 26.66
N SER A 136 17.84 0.62 26.61
CA SER A 136 16.55 0.81 27.27
C SER A 136 15.37 0.16 26.52
N HIS A 137 15.56 -0.31 25.29
CA HIS A 137 14.48 -0.97 24.55
C HIS A 137 14.61 -2.49 24.72
N PRO A 138 13.70 -3.16 25.47
CA PRO A 138 13.69 -4.61 25.52
C PRO A 138 13.54 -5.14 24.09
N SER A 139 14.33 -6.15 23.74
CA SER A 139 14.16 -6.86 22.46
C SER A 139 12.72 -7.34 22.35
N MET A 140 12.14 -7.33 21.15
CA MET A 140 10.81 -7.90 20.93
C MET A 140 10.71 -9.34 21.45
N ASP A 141 11.81 -10.09 21.42
CA ASP A 141 11.89 -11.45 21.95
C ASP A 141 11.63 -11.48 23.47
N THR A 142 12.22 -10.56 24.22
CA THR A 142 12.00 -10.45 25.68
C THR A 142 10.57 -10.05 26.03
N VAL A 143 9.90 -9.29 25.16
CA VAL A 143 8.48 -8.97 25.32
C VAL A 143 7.63 -10.21 25.03
N GLN A 144 7.93 -10.96 23.97
CA GLN A 144 7.24 -12.19 23.63
C GLN A 144 7.34 -13.24 24.74
N ASP A 145 8.54 -13.44 25.30
CA ASP A 145 8.78 -14.38 26.40
C ASP A 145 8.00 -13.98 27.66
N SER A 146 7.95 -12.69 27.99
CA SER A 146 7.18 -12.21 29.16
C SER A 146 5.67 -12.40 28.99
N ILE A 147 5.14 -12.22 27.79
CA ILE A 147 3.73 -12.45 27.49
C ILE A 147 3.41 -13.95 27.56
N LEU A 148 4.25 -14.81 26.98
CA LEU A 148 4.07 -16.26 27.02
C LEU A 148 4.15 -16.81 28.46
N ALA A 149 5.08 -16.30 29.27
CA ALA A 149 5.20 -16.68 30.67
C ALA A 149 3.97 -16.28 31.50
N THR A 150 3.32 -15.16 31.17
CA THR A 150 2.12 -14.68 31.90
C THR A 150 0.86 -15.48 31.54
N LEU A 151 0.79 -16.10 30.36
CA LEU A 151 -0.37 -16.90 29.92
C LEU A 151 -0.36 -18.35 30.44
N GLN A 152 0.71 -18.77 31.11
CA GLN A 152 0.86 -20.12 31.68
C GLN A 152 0.59 -20.16 33.20
N GLN A 153 0.00 -19.10 33.75
CA GLN A 153 -0.38 -18.97 35.16
C GLN A 153 -1.90 -19.01 35.32
#